data_AF-A0A7S2ZWA2-F1
#
_entry.id   AF-A0A7S2ZWA2-F1
#
_cell.length_a   1.000
_cell.length_b   1.000
_cell.length_c   1.000
_cell.angle_alpha   90.00
_cell.angle_beta   90.00
_cell.angle_gamma   90.00
#
_symmetry.space_group_name_H-M   'P 1'
#
loop_
_entity.id
_entity.type
_entity.pdbx_description
1 polymer ?
#
loop_
_entity_poly.entity_id
_entity_poly.type
_entity_poly.pdbx_seq_one_letter_code
_entity_poly.pdbx_strand_id
1 'polypeptide(L)'
;MSTEQLKDMMCMTLGGRAAEEVFFDTVTTGAADDFRKVTQMAYQSVTQYGFGKAAGLLSFPTADQDQGAQVVRPYSNATADAIDREVRSTVDDLYTRTVQLLRSKKEQAAKVAELLLRNEVIMYDDMVKILGERPFKPQDRTFEQITKSAEKEPKAEVSQKS
;
A
#
# COMPACT_ATOMS: atom_id res chain seq x y z
N MET A 1 -0.23 -14.94 -3.34
CA MET A 1 -0.22 -13.52 -3.75
C MET A 1 0.04 -13.48 -5.24
N SER A 2 -0.88 -12.92 -6.04
CA SER A 2 -0.70 -12.72 -7.48
C SER A 2 0.04 -11.40 -7.77
N THR A 3 0.46 -11.20 -9.02
CA THR A 3 1.07 -9.94 -9.48
C THR A 3 0.15 -8.75 -9.25
N GLU A 4 -1.14 -8.89 -9.55
CA GLU A 4 -2.12 -7.81 -9.36
C GLU A 4 -2.34 -7.50 -7.88
N GLN A 5 -2.36 -8.51 -7.01
CA GLN A 5 -2.43 -8.28 -5.56
C GLN A 5 -1.21 -7.50 -5.05
N LEU A 6 0.00 -7.81 -5.53
CA LEU A 6 1.20 -7.09 -5.15
C LEU A 6 1.20 -5.63 -5.64
N LYS A 7 0.74 -5.41 -6.88
CA LYS A 7 0.52 -4.06 -7.44
C LYS A 7 -0.48 -3.27 -6.60
N ASP A 8 -1.59 -3.88 -6.21
CA ASP A 8 -2.60 -3.21 -5.38
C ASP A 8 -2.06 -2.90 -3.97
N MET A 9 -1.24 -3.77 -3.38
CA MET A 9 -0.55 -3.47 -2.12
C MET A 9 0.43 -2.31 -2.26
N MET A 10 1.21 -2.27 -3.35
CA MET A 10 2.11 -1.14 -3.63
C MET A 10 1.32 0.16 -3.82
N CYS A 11 0.22 0.14 -4.58
CA CYS A 11 -0.67 1.30 -4.74
C CYS A 11 -1.23 1.79 -3.40
N MET A 12 -1.70 0.89 -2.55
CA MET A 12 -2.21 1.22 -1.21
C MET A 12 -1.12 1.86 -0.36
N THR A 13 0.09 1.31 -0.37
CA THR A 13 1.24 1.83 0.39
C THR A 13 1.67 3.22 -0.10
N LEU A 14 1.61 3.48 -1.42
CA LEU A 14 1.86 4.81 -2.00
C LEU A 14 0.72 5.82 -1.74
N GLY A 15 -0.40 5.38 -1.18
CA GLY A 15 -1.61 6.17 -0.99
C GLY A 15 -1.41 7.43 -0.14
N GLY A 16 -0.57 7.36 0.90
CA GLY A 16 -0.27 8.52 1.75
C GLY A 16 0.40 9.64 0.97
N ARG A 17 1.51 9.34 0.28
CA ARG A 17 2.23 10.31 -0.56
C ARG A 17 1.36 10.86 -1.69
N ALA A 18 0.56 10.00 -2.31
CA ALA A 18 -0.34 10.40 -3.39
C ALA A 18 -1.48 11.30 -2.87
N ALA A 19 -2.00 11.04 -1.66
CA ALA A 19 -2.99 11.90 -1.03
C ALA A 19 -2.40 13.28 -0.74
N GLU A 20 -1.15 13.35 -0.27
CA GLU A 20 -0.49 14.64 -0.08
C GLU A 20 -0.44 15.47 -1.37
N GLU A 21 -0.11 14.85 -2.50
CA GLU A 21 -0.10 15.55 -3.80
C GLU A 21 -1.49 16.01 -4.28
N VAL A 22 -2.55 15.27 -3.94
CA VAL A 22 -3.91 15.56 -4.40
C VAL A 22 -4.58 16.64 -3.56
N PHE A 23 -4.22 16.76 -2.28
CA PHE A 23 -4.87 17.61 -1.31
C PHE A 23 -4.01 18.76 -0.77
N PHE A 24 -2.68 18.67 -0.85
CA PHE A 24 -1.75 19.67 -0.32
C PHE A 24 -0.74 20.12 -1.40
N ASP A 25 -0.25 21.36 -1.27
CA ASP A 25 0.78 21.93 -2.16
C ASP A 25 2.21 21.58 -1.73
N THR A 26 2.36 20.80 -0.66
CA THR A 26 3.66 20.46 -0.05
C THR A 26 3.75 18.97 0.27
N VAL A 27 4.95 18.42 0.13
CA VAL A 27 5.27 17.02 0.45
C VAL A 27 5.89 16.92 1.83
N THR A 28 5.60 15.85 2.57
CA THR A 28 6.17 15.62 3.91
C THR A 28 7.16 14.44 3.92
N THR A 29 7.89 14.30 5.02
CA THR A 29 8.74 13.12 5.27
C THR A 29 7.96 11.93 5.84
N GLY A 30 6.65 12.05 6.04
CA GLY A 30 5.80 11.04 6.69
C GLY A 30 5.72 9.72 5.91
N ALA A 31 5.91 9.75 4.59
CA ALA A 31 5.84 8.57 3.72
C ALA A 31 7.18 7.79 3.61
N ALA A 32 8.20 8.13 4.40
CA ALA A 32 9.53 7.51 4.29
C ALA A 32 9.51 5.97 4.47
N ASP A 33 8.72 5.48 5.44
CA ASP A 33 8.58 4.05 5.68
C ASP A 33 7.84 3.34 4.54
N ASP A 34 6.86 4.02 3.94
CA ASP A 34 6.10 3.51 2.80
C ASP A 34 6.96 3.40 1.55
N PHE A 35 7.85 4.37 1.29
CA PHE A 35 8.83 4.27 0.21
C PHE A 35 9.77 3.08 0.39
N ARG A 36 10.22 2.80 1.61
CA ARG A 36 11.08 1.64 1.90
C ARG A 36 10.35 0.33 1.57
N LYS A 37 9.10 0.20 2.03
CA LYS A 37 8.26 -0.98 1.76
C LYS A 37 7.98 -1.17 0.27
N VAL A 38 7.59 -0.10 -0.43
CA VAL A 38 7.32 -0.15 -1.89
C VAL A 38 8.57 -0.51 -2.66
N THR A 39 9.71 0.06 -2.30
CA THR A 39 11.01 -0.28 -2.91
C THR A 39 11.29 -1.77 -2.73
N GLN A 40 11.21 -2.28 -1.50
CA GLN A 40 11.44 -3.69 -1.21
C GLN A 40 10.50 -4.62 -2.00
N MET A 41 9.19 -4.31 -2.00
CA MET A 41 8.18 -5.07 -2.76
C MET A 41 8.46 -5.07 -4.26
N ALA A 42 8.83 -3.93 -4.83
CA ALA A 42 9.11 -3.79 -6.26
C ALA A 42 10.37 -4.56 -6.67
N TYR A 43 11.44 -4.50 -5.88
CA TYR A 43 12.63 -5.33 -6.13
C TYR A 43 12.30 -6.81 -6.02
N GLN A 44 11.61 -7.26 -4.97
CA GLN A 44 11.20 -8.67 -4.83
C GLN A 44 10.32 -9.14 -6.00
N SER A 45 9.41 -8.29 -6.46
CA SER A 45 8.57 -8.54 -7.64
C SER A 45 9.40 -8.88 -8.87
N VAL A 46 10.43 -8.07 -9.14
CA VAL A 46 11.28 -8.24 -10.32
C VAL A 46 12.30 -9.36 -10.12
N THR A 47 12.99 -9.40 -8.98
CA THR A 47 14.16 -10.27 -8.81
C THR A 47 13.86 -11.62 -8.20
N GLN A 48 12.76 -11.79 -7.45
CA GLN A 48 12.46 -13.05 -6.75
C GLN A 48 11.24 -13.77 -7.32
N TYR A 49 10.19 -13.03 -7.68
CA TYR A 49 8.90 -13.60 -8.06
C TYR A 49 8.71 -13.76 -9.57
N GLY A 50 9.63 -13.25 -10.39
CA GLY A 50 9.56 -13.38 -11.85
C GLY A 50 8.42 -12.57 -12.48
N PHE A 51 7.96 -11.50 -11.82
CA PHE A 51 6.93 -10.61 -12.35
C PHE A 51 7.50 -9.51 -13.26
N GLY A 52 8.82 -9.35 -13.27
CA GLY A 52 9.54 -8.47 -14.18
C GLY A 52 10.20 -9.22 -15.33
N LYS A 53 10.55 -8.49 -16.39
CA LYS A 53 11.24 -9.03 -17.57
C LYS A 53 12.75 -9.05 -17.41
N ALA A 54 13.32 -8.15 -16.59
CA ALA A 54 14.77 -7.98 -16.45
C ALA A 54 15.46 -9.22 -15.85
N ALA A 55 14.87 -9.83 -14.83
CA ALA A 55 15.34 -11.10 -14.28
C ALA A 55 14.78 -12.32 -15.05
N GLY A 56 13.69 -12.14 -15.80
CA GLY A 56 12.97 -13.23 -16.45
C GLY A 56 12.44 -14.23 -15.41
N LEU A 57 12.66 -15.51 -15.66
CA LEU A 57 12.27 -16.60 -14.74
C LEU A 57 13.36 -16.95 -13.72
N LEU A 58 14.41 -16.14 -13.61
CA LEU A 58 15.47 -16.33 -12.62
C LEU A 58 15.08 -15.68 -11.30
N SER A 59 15.50 -16.30 -10.19
CA SER A 59 15.29 -15.79 -8.84
C SER A 59 16.62 -15.44 -8.20
N PHE A 60 16.75 -14.20 -7.74
CA PHE A 60 17.91 -13.65 -7.07
C PHE A 60 17.52 -13.20 -5.64
N PRO A 61 17.92 -13.95 -4.60
CA PRO A 61 17.62 -13.59 -3.22
C PRO A 61 18.33 -12.29 -2.81
N THR A 62 17.68 -11.52 -1.95
CA THR A 62 18.20 -10.24 -1.41
C THR A 62 18.81 -10.45 -0.04
N ALA A 63 19.81 -9.63 0.33
CA ALA A 63 20.60 -9.75 1.57
C ALA A 63 19.81 -9.84 2.88
N ASP A 64 18.59 -9.29 2.95
CA ASP A 64 17.75 -9.37 4.15
C ASP A 64 17.34 -10.81 4.52
N GLN A 65 17.44 -11.77 3.61
CA GLN A 65 17.16 -13.18 3.91
C GLN A 65 18.35 -13.93 4.53
N ASP A 66 19.58 -13.41 4.42
CA ASP A 66 20.79 -14.12 4.82
C ASP A 66 21.55 -13.31 5.87
N GLN A 67 21.23 -13.57 7.15
CA GLN A 67 21.77 -12.89 8.33
C GLN A 67 23.30 -13.09 8.47
N GLY A 68 24.09 -12.34 7.71
CA GLY A 68 25.54 -12.22 7.90
C GLY A 68 26.42 -12.45 6.67
N ALA A 69 25.85 -12.79 5.51
CA ALA A 69 26.63 -12.87 4.27
C ALA A 69 26.53 -11.55 3.50
N GLN A 70 27.67 -10.98 3.07
CA GLN A 70 27.65 -10.02 1.98
C GLN A 70 27.09 -10.73 0.74
N VAL A 71 25.80 -10.55 0.45
CA VAL A 71 25.20 -11.12 -0.74
C VAL A 71 25.81 -10.43 -1.95
N VAL A 72 26.78 -11.11 -2.56
CA VAL A 72 27.28 -10.78 -3.88
C VAL A 72 26.11 -10.97 -4.84
N ARG A 73 25.70 -9.89 -5.51
CA ARG A 73 24.65 -9.93 -6.53
C ARG A 73 25.08 -10.94 -7.61
N PRO A 74 24.38 -12.06 -7.82
CA PRO A 74 24.82 -13.12 -8.73
C PRO A 74 24.46 -12.78 -10.20
N TYR A 75 24.55 -11.52 -10.57
CA TYR A 75 24.21 -11.00 -11.90
C TYR A 75 25.10 -9.83 -12.28
N SER A 76 25.20 -9.57 -13.58
CA SER A 76 26.07 -8.52 -14.13
C SER A 76 25.57 -7.11 -13.78
N ASN A 77 26.45 -6.11 -13.91
CA ASN A 77 26.04 -4.69 -13.81
C ASN A 77 24.96 -4.33 -14.83
N ALA A 78 25.02 -4.89 -16.05
CA ALA A 78 24.01 -4.65 -17.06
C ALA A 78 22.62 -5.19 -16.64
N THR A 79 22.59 -6.33 -15.95
CA THR A 79 21.36 -6.89 -15.37
C THR A 79 20.87 -6.03 -14.20
N ALA A 80 21.78 -5.57 -13.34
CA ALA A 80 21.45 -4.66 -12.25
C ALA A 80 20.78 -3.37 -12.77
N ASP A 81 21.38 -2.74 -13.78
CA ASP A 81 20.83 -1.53 -14.40
C ASP A 81 19.44 -1.78 -15.04
N ALA A 82 19.22 -2.96 -15.62
CA ALA A 82 17.93 -3.33 -16.19
C ALA A 82 16.86 -3.49 -15.11
N ILE A 83 17.20 -4.14 -13.99
CA ILE A 83 16.32 -4.29 -12.82
C ILE A 83 15.96 -2.90 -12.27
N ASP A 84 16.95 -2.02 -12.05
CA ASP A 84 16.74 -0.70 -11.46
C ASP A 84 15.80 0.17 -12.33
N ARG A 85 15.95 0.11 -13.66
CA ARG A 85 15.06 0.81 -14.61
C ARG A 85 13.64 0.26 -14.56
N GLU A 86 13.48 -1.07 -14.56
CA GLU A 86 12.17 -1.70 -14.53
C GLU A 86 11.44 -1.45 -13.21
N VAL A 87 12.14 -1.52 -12.08
CA VAL A 87 11.61 -1.20 -10.75
C VAL A 87 11.13 0.25 -10.72
N ARG A 88 11.95 1.20 -11.18
CA ARG A 88 11.58 2.62 -11.24
C ARG A 88 10.32 2.83 -12.08
N SER A 89 10.31 2.31 -13.31
CA SER A 89 9.15 2.41 -14.21
C SER A 89 7.88 1.84 -13.57
N THR A 90 8.00 0.68 -12.92
CA THR A 90 6.87 0.02 -12.26
C THR A 90 6.30 0.89 -11.13
N VAL A 91 7.17 1.46 -10.28
CA VAL A 91 6.73 2.30 -9.17
C VAL A 91 6.12 3.61 -9.69
N ASP A 92 6.69 4.23 -10.73
CA ASP A 92 6.16 5.44 -11.35
C ASP A 92 4.76 5.23 -11.96
N ASP A 93 4.54 4.10 -12.64
CA ASP A 93 3.24 3.71 -13.19
C ASP A 93 2.21 3.49 -12.08
N LEU A 94 2.60 2.79 -11.01
CA LEU A 94 1.73 2.54 -9.87
C LEU A 94 1.40 3.84 -9.12
N TYR A 95 2.37 4.73 -8.94
CA TYR A 95 2.15 6.03 -8.33
C TYR A 95 1.17 6.86 -9.15
N THR A 96 1.35 6.91 -10.48
CA THR A 96 0.44 7.58 -11.41
C THR A 96 -0.98 7.01 -11.30
N ARG A 97 -1.13 5.68 -11.27
CA ARG A 97 -2.41 5.00 -11.06
C ARG A 97 -3.05 5.40 -9.72
N THR A 98 -2.27 5.43 -8.63
CA THR A 98 -2.77 5.81 -7.30
C THR A 98 -3.23 7.26 -7.25
N VAL A 99 -2.46 8.20 -7.82
CA VAL A 99 -2.84 9.61 -7.91
C VAL A 99 -4.13 9.77 -8.71
N GLN A 100 -4.24 9.11 -9.87
CA GLN A 100 -5.46 9.15 -10.69
C GLN A 100 -6.68 8.59 -9.92
N LEU A 101 -6.50 7.48 -9.21
CA LEU A 101 -7.55 6.89 -8.38
C LEU A 101 -8.00 7.88 -7.29
N LEU A 102 -7.06 8.46 -6.53
CA LEU A 102 -7.38 9.43 -5.49
C LEU A 102 -8.05 10.70 -6.05
N ARG A 103 -7.61 11.20 -7.21
CA ARG A 103 -8.27 12.31 -7.91
C ARG A 103 -9.71 11.96 -8.28
N SER A 104 -9.94 10.76 -8.83
CA SER A 104 -11.29 10.30 -9.19
C SER A 104 -12.20 10.09 -7.98
N LYS A 105 -11.61 9.89 -6.79
CA LYS A 105 -12.29 9.66 -5.52
C LYS A 105 -12.08 10.80 -4.51
N LYS A 106 -11.76 12.00 -5.01
CA LYS A 106 -11.34 13.14 -4.17
C LYS A 106 -12.38 13.50 -3.11
N GLU A 107 -13.66 13.53 -3.49
CA GLU A 107 -14.75 13.83 -2.57
C GLU A 107 -14.92 12.74 -1.49
N GLN A 108 -14.78 11.46 -1.84
CA GLN A 108 -14.83 10.38 -0.85
C GLN A 108 -13.67 10.48 0.14
N ALA A 109 -12.45 10.70 -0.35
CA ALA A 109 -11.28 10.84 0.51
C ALA A 109 -11.38 12.07 1.44
N ALA A 110 -11.94 13.19 0.96
CA ALA A 110 -12.21 14.36 1.80
C ALA A 110 -13.21 14.05 2.93
N LYS A 111 -14.30 13.33 2.65
CA LYS A 111 -15.28 12.92 3.68
C LYS A 111 -14.64 12.08 4.79
N VAL A 112 -13.75 11.15 4.42
CA VAL A 112 -13.00 10.32 5.38
C VAL A 112 -12.10 11.20 6.24
N ALA A 113 -11.35 12.11 5.62
CA ALA A 113 -10.46 13.04 6.33
C ALA A 113 -11.23 13.96 7.30
N GLU A 114 -12.36 14.53 6.88
CA GLU A 114 -13.21 15.35 7.74
C GLU A 114 -13.76 14.57 8.95
N LEU A 115 -14.12 13.31 8.75
CA LEU A 115 -14.60 12.47 9.84
C LEU A 115 -13.48 12.14 10.84
N LEU A 116 -12.28 11.82 10.34
CA LEU A 116 -11.08 11.61 11.16
C LEU A 116 -10.71 12.86 11.97
N LEU A 117 -10.82 14.05 11.38
CA LEU A 117 -10.57 15.30 12.10
C LEU A 117 -11.52 15.53 13.28
N ARG A 118 -12.75 14.99 13.23
CA ARG A 118 -13.74 15.13 14.31
C ARG A 118 -13.59 14.08 15.39
N ASN A 119 -13.26 12.84 15.02
CA ASN A 119 -13.36 11.68 15.90
C ASN A 119 -12.00 11.08 16.30
N GLU A 120 -10.90 11.52 15.68
CA GLU A 120 -9.52 10.97 15.77
C GLU A 120 -9.38 9.51 15.29
N VAL A 121 -10.36 8.66 15.56
CA VAL A 121 -10.46 7.26 15.18
C VAL A 121 -11.80 7.02 14.51
N ILE A 122 -11.79 6.29 13.40
CA ILE A 122 -13.01 5.85 12.70
C ILE A 122 -12.98 4.33 12.52
N MET A 123 -14.14 3.70 12.65
CA MET A 123 -14.26 2.25 12.51
C MET A 123 -14.82 1.87 11.12
N TYR A 124 -14.81 0.58 10.82
CA TYR A 124 -15.34 0.05 9.57
C TYR A 124 -16.78 0.50 9.30
N ASP A 125 -17.64 0.43 10.31
CA ASP A 125 -19.05 0.85 10.19
C ASP A 125 -19.18 2.32 9.82
N ASP A 126 -18.27 3.18 10.29
CA ASP A 126 -18.27 4.60 9.94
C ASP A 126 -17.84 4.80 8.48
N MET A 127 -16.88 4.01 7.99
CA MET A 127 -16.51 3.97 6.58
C MET A 127 -17.69 3.56 5.70
N VAL A 128 -18.46 2.54 6.10
CA VAL A 128 -19.65 2.09 5.37
C VAL A 128 -20.73 3.19 5.36
N LYS A 129 -20.95 3.88 6.48
CA LYS A 129 -21.92 4.99 6.54
C LYS A 129 -21.59 6.13 5.58
N ILE A 130 -20.31 6.48 5.42
CA ILE A 130 -19.90 7.64 4.60
C ILE A 130 -19.57 7.29 3.14
N LEU A 131 -19.11 6.06 2.86
CA LEU A 131 -18.69 5.62 1.52
C LEU A 131 -19.66 4.62 0.87
N GLY A 132 -20.59 4.04 1.63
CA GLY A 132 -21.40 2.91 1.23
C GLY A 132 -20.68 1.57 1.39
N GLU A 133 -21.37 0.48 1.03
CA GLU A 133 -20.79 -0.85 1.06
C GLU A 133 -19.64 -1.00 0.06
N ARG A 134 -18.62 -1.78 0.45
CA ARG A 134 -17.50 -2.09 -0.44
C ARG A 134 -18.03 -2.85 -1.66
N PRO A 135 -17.79 -2.37 -2.90
CA PRO A 135 -18.34 -3.00 -4.11
C PRO A 135 -17.63 -4.30 -4.52
N PHE A 136 -16.67 -4.77 -3.72
CA PHE A 136 -15.89 -5.97 -3.98
C PHE A 136 -15.98 -6.92 -2.79
N LYS A 137 -16.17 -8.21 -3.07
CA LYS A 137 -16.11 -9.24 -2.03
C LYS A 137 -14.69 -9.28 -1.45
N PRO A 138 -14.54 -9.42 -0.12
CA PRO A 138 -13.23 -9.56 0.50
C PRO A 138 -12.53 -10.79 -0.09
N GLN A 139 -11.35 -10.59 -0.68
CA GLN A 139 -10.56 -11.71 -1.20
C GLN A 139 -9.54 -12.22 -0.15
N ASP A 140 -9.26 -11.44 0.89
CA ASP A 140 -8.22 -11.72 1.88
C ASP A 140 -8.78 -11.87 3.31
N ARG A 141 -8.19 -12.81 4.06
CA ARG A 141 -8.48 -13.07 5.49
C ARG A 141 -8.33 -11.83 6.37
N THR A 142 -7.46 -10.89 5.99
CA THR A 142 -7.17 -9.67 6.77
C THR A 142 -8.40 -8.77 6.90
N PHE A 143 -9.20 -8.65 5.83
CA PHE A 143 -10.42 -7.85 5.87
C PHE A 143 -11.49 -8.52 6.74
N GLU A 144 -11.64 -9.85 6.65
CA GLU A 144 -12.53 -10.60 7.57
C GLU A 144 -12.11 -10.45 9.03
N GLN A 145 -10.81 -10.39 9.32
CA GLN A 145 -10.32 -10.20 10.69
C GLN A 145 -10.61 -8.79 11.20
N ILE A 146 -10.46 -7.76 10.37
CA ILE A 146 -10.78 -6.37 10.72
C ILE A 146 -12.28 -6.22 10.99
N THR A 147 -13.15 -6.78 10.13
CA THR A 147 -14.61 -6.73 10.33
C THR A 147 -15.06 -7.54 11.54
N LYS A 148 -14.52 -8.75 11.76
CA LYS A 148 -14.84 -9.60 12.92
C LYS A 148 -14.34 -9.03 14.25
N SER A 149 -13.29 -8.22 14.24
CA SER A 149 -12.78 -7.55 15.45
C SER A 149 -13.63 -6.34 15.82
N ALA A 150 -14.10 -5.58 14.83
CA ALA A 150 -15.05 -4.49 15.02
C ALA A 150 -16.40 -4.95 15.59
N GLU A 151 -16.87 -6.14 15.21
CA GLU A 151 -18.09 -6.76 15.77
C GLU A 151 -17.97 -7.19 17.25
N LYS A 152 -16.74 -7.29 17.79
CA LYS A 152 -16.49 -7.82 19.14
C LYS A 152 -16.29 -6.75 20.22
N GLU A 153 -16.13 -5.48 19.87
CA GLU A 153 -16.07 -4.42 20.89
C GLU A 153 -17.50 -4.04 21.35
N PRO A 154 -17.85 -4.23 22.64
CA PRO A 154 -19.15 -3.80 23.14
C PRO A 154 -19.23 -2.27 23.07
N LYS A 155 -20.34 -1.76 22.51
CA LYS A 155 -20.68 -0.33 22.57
C LYS A 155 -20.64 0.11 24.03
N ALA A 156 -19.67 0.92 24.41
CA ALA A 156 -19.65 1.54 25.72
C ALA A 156 -20.92 2.41 25.84
N GLU A 157 -21.88 1.94 26.63
CA GLU A 157 -23.05 2.72 27.00
C GLU A 157 -22.57 4.02 27.67
N VAL A 158 -22.88 5.15 27.05
CA VAL A 158 -22.75 6.46 27.69
C VAL A 158 -23.76 6.48 28.83
N SER A 159 -23.28 6.18 30.03
CA SER A 159 -24.05 6.32 31.27
C SER A 159 -24.39 7.80 31.45
N GLN A 160 -25.63 8.15 31.12
CA GLN A 160 -26.27 9.37 31.61
C GLN A 160 -26.31 9.28 33.13
N LYS A 161 -25.52 10.10 33.82
CA LYS A 161 -25.75 10.42 35.23
C LYS A 161 -26.49 11.74 35.33
N SER A 162 -27.56 11.68 36.12
CA SER A 162 -28.53 12.70 36.52
C SER A 162 -27.91 14.00 37.03
#